data_AF-A0A2N2CRR8-F1
#
_entry.id   AF-A0A2N2CRR8-F1
#
_cell.length_a   1.000
_cell.length_b   1.000
_cell.length_c   1.000
_cell.angle_alpha   90.00
_cell.angle_beta   90.00
_cell.angle_gamma   90.00
#
_symmetry.space_group_name_H-M   'P 1'
#
loop_
_entity.id
_entity.type
_entity.pdbx_description
1 polymer ?
#
loop_
_entity_poly.entity_id
_entity_poly.type
_entity_poly.pdbx_seq_one_letter_code
_entity_poly.pdbx_strand_id
1 'polypeptide(L)'
;MNLVKERVQHRQYGVGVVKKQTDTTIDVKFGTEIGTKRFIYPSVFLTYLVLCSPDSQQIMTDELQEIRDKIAEAHKCSLEETKRIQTEARTNLVLQKRAAAKKKATATKNAKALALKLAAEEE
;
A
#
# COMPACT_ATOMS: atom_id res chain seq x y z
N MET A 1 -17.98 -18.02 -13.08
CA MET A 1 -18.44 -19.44 -12.89
C MET A 1 -19.16 -19.67 -11.55
N ASN A 2 -19.82 -20.83 -11.34
CA ASN A 2 -20.43 -21.21 -10.06
C ASN A 2 -19.51 -22.19 -9.28
N LEU A 3 -19.09 -21.78 -8.10
CA LEU A 3 -18.17 -22.45 -7.19
C LEU A 3 -18.86 -23.08 -5.98
N VAL A 4 -20.19 -23.04 -5.89
CA VAL A 4 -20.91 -23.59 -4.74
C VAL A 4 -20.66 -25.10 -4.63
N LYS A 5 -20.24 -25.55 -3.44
CA LYS A 5 -19.78 -26.92 -3.11
C LYS A 5 -18.40 -27.31 -3.64
N GLU A 6 -17.69 -26.42 -4.34
CA GLU A 6 -16.31 -26.69 -4.74
C GLU A 6 -15.35 -26.66 -3.54
N ARG A 7 -14.26 -27.42 -3.69
CA ARG A 7 -13.14 -27.42 -2.76
C ARG A 7 -12.13 -26.35 -3.14
N VAL A 8 -11.79 -25.54 -2.16
CA VAL A 8 -10.78 -24.49 -2.26
C VAL A 8 -9.72 -24.69 -1.19
N GLN A 9 -8.49 -24.31 -1.48
CA GLN A 9 -7.39 -24.31 -0.53
C GLN A 9 -7.02 -22.87 -0.20
N HIS A 10 -7.16 -22.51 1.07
CA HIS A 10 -6.69 -21.24 1.61
C HIS A 10 -5.26 -21.38 2.13
N ARG A 11 -4.39 -20.40 1.85
CA ARG A 11 -2.98 -20.43 2.25
C ARG A 11 -2.77 -20.64 3.76
N GLN A 12 -3.63 -20.06 4.60
CA GLN A 12 -3.51 -20.16 6.07
C GLN A 12 -4.53 -21.09 6.73
N TYR A 13 -5.70 -21.29 6.10
CA TYR A 13 -6.81 -22.04 6.73
C TYR A 13 -6.93 -23.46 6.19
N GLY A 14 -6.08 -23.82 5.23
CA GLY A 14 -6.10 -25.12 4.58
C GLY A 14 -7.30 -25.29 3.66
N VAL A 15 -7.74 -26.54 3.51
CA VAL A 15 -8.84 -26.90 2.61
C VAL A 15 -10.18 -26.47 3.20
N GLY A 16 -10.99 -25.80 2.38
CA GLY A 16 -12.35 -25.38 2.68
C GLY A 16 -13.31 -25.74 1.56
N VAL A 17 -14.60 -25.66 1.86
CA VAL A 17 -15.69 -25.92 0.91
C VAL A 17 -16.53 -24.66 0.79
N VAL A 18 -16.76 -24.21 -0.44
CA VAL A 18 -17.62 -23.05 -0.70
C VAL A 18 -19.07 -23.42 -0.36
N LYS A 19 -19.68 -22.71 0.57
CA LYS A 19 -21.08 -22.91 0.97
C LYS A 19 -22.02 -22.02 0.22
N LYS A 20 -21.60 -20.78 -0.06
CA LYS A 20 -22.42 -19.79 -0.75
C LYS A 20 -21.52 -18.95 -1.64
N GLN A 21 -22.06 -18.61 -2.80
CA GLN A 21 -21.48 -17.62 -3.70
C GLN A 21 -22.56 -16.61 -4.05
N THR A 22 -22.15 -15.35 -4.09
CA THR A 22 -22.86 -14.19 -4.61
C THR A 22 -21.96 -13.56 -5.68
N ASP A 23 -22.48 -12.64 -6.49
CA ASP A 23 -21.70 -11.93 -7.52
C ASP A 23 -20.44 -11.23 -6.97
N THR A 24 -20.47 -10.77 -5.71
CA THR A 24 -19.38 -10.00 -5.11
C THR A 24 -18.65 -10.74 -4.00
N THR A 25 -19.19 -11.83 -3.47
CA THR A 25 -18.66 -12.50 -2.27
C THR A 25 -18.86 -14.00 -2.28
N ILE A 26 -17.95 -14.72 -1.63
CA ILE A 26 -18.06 -16.17 -1.37
C ILE A 26 -17.90 -16.47 0.12
N ASP A 27 -18.72 -17.37 0.62
CA ASP A 27 -18.64 -17.91 1.98
C ASP A 27 -18.04 -19.31 1.91
N VAL A 28 -16.85 -19.48 2.48
CA VAL A 28 -16.10 -20.73 2.51
C VAL A 28 -16.10 -21.28 3.92
N LYS A 29 -16.54 -22.52 4.09
CA LYS A 29 -16.43 -23.25 5.34
C LYS A 29 -15.09 -23.97 5.38
N PHE A 30 -14.21 -23.52 6.26
CA PHE A 30 -13.00 -24.24 6.63
C PHE A 30 -13.31 -25.22 7.75
N GLY A 31 -12.34 -26.03 8.15
CA GLY A 31 -12.48 -27.03 9.21
C GLY A 31 -13.14 -26.49 10.49
N THR A 32 -13.52 -27.40 11.39
CA THR A 32 -14.36 -27.11 12.55
C THR A 32 -13.82 -25.99 13.45
N GLU A 33 -12.50 -25.81 13.51
CA GLU A 33 -11.81 -24.80 14.32
C GLU A 33 -11.91 -23.38 13.73
N ILE A 34 -11.87 -23.22 12.41
CA ILE A 34 -11.89 -21.91 11.73
C ILE A 34 -13.33 -21.46 11.46
N GLY A 35 -14.21 -22.41 11.13
CA GLY A 35 -15.59 -22.15 10.74
C GLY A 35 -15.76 -21.54 9.34
N THR A 36 -16.85 -20.80 9.14
CA THR A 36 -17.18 -20.16 7.86
C THR A 36 -16.60 -18.75 7.79
N LYS A 37 -15.89 -18.43 6.71
CA LYS A 37 -15.36 -17.10 6.43
C LYS A 37 -15.89 -16.59 5.10
N ARG A 38 -16.12 -15.28 5.03
CA ARG A 38 -16.57 -14.59 3.82
C ARG A 38 -15.42 -13.84 3.19
N PHE A 39 -15.33 -13.92 1.87
CA PHE A 39 -14.31 -13.24 1.07
C PHE A 39 -14.94 -12.55 -0.15
N ILE A 40 -14.19 -11.62 -0.73
CA ILE A 40 -14.60 -10.90 -1.94
C ILE A 40 -14.27 -11.74 -3.17
N TYR A 41 -15.29 -11.99 -3.99
CA TYR A 41 -15.18 -12.70 -5.27
C TYR A 41 -15.07 -11.70 -6.42
N PRO A 42 -14.25 -11.99 -7.46
CA PRO A 42 -13.30 -13.09 -7.58
C PRO A 42 -11.92 -12.79 -6.94
N SER A 43 -11.72 -11.60 -6.37
CA SER A 43 -10.40 -11.11 -5.98
C SER A 43 -9.64 -11.97 -4.95
N VAL A 44 -10.33 -12.69 -4.06
CA VAL A 44 -9.69 -13.54 -3.04
C VAL A 44 -8.83 -14.65 -3.64
N PHE A 45 -9.15 -15.11 -4.86
CA PHE A 45 -8.42 -16.17 -5.55
C PHE A 45 -7.08 -15.71 -6.11
N LEU A 46 -6.82 -14.40 -6.13
CA LEU A 46 -5.54 -13.84 -6.54
C LEU A 46 -4.43 -14.06 -5.51
N THR A 47 -4.82 -14.05 -4.23
CA THR A 47 -3.90 -13.86 -3.11
C THR A 47 -3.97 -14.97 -2.08
N TYR A 48 -5.17 -15.52 -1.83
CA TYR A 48 -5.42 -16.34 -0.65
C TYR A 48 -6.07 -17.68 -0.94
N LEU A 49 -6.89 -17.80 -1.98
CA LEU A 49 -7.60 -19.03 -2.33
C LEU A 49 -7.11 -19.63 -3.66
N VAL A 50 -7.00 -20.96 -3.69
CA VAL A 50 -6.70 -21.76 -4.88
C VAL A 50 -7.80 -22.81 -5.03
N LEU A 51 -8.25 -23.08 -6.25
CA LEU A 51 -9.20 -24.17 -6.50
C LEU A 51 -8.46 -25.50 -6.53
N CYS A 52 -9.02 -26.56 -5.93
CA CYS A 52 -8.41 -27.89 -5.97
C CYS A 52 -8.60 -28.60 -7.32
N SER A 53 -9.64 -28.24 -8.08
CA SER A 53 -9.95 -28.82 -9.37
C SER A 53 -9.09 -28.16 -10.46
N PRO A 54 -8.25 -28.90 -11.21
CA PRO A 54 -7.33 -28.32 -12.19
C PRO A 54 -8.07 -27.60 -13.34
N ASP A 55 -9.19 -28.14 -13.82
CA ASP A 55 -10.02 -27.50 -14.84
C ASP A 55 -10.58 -26.14 -14.37
N SER A 56 -11.14 -26.12 -13.15
CA SER A 56 -11.69 -24.90 -12.56
C SER A 56 -10.59 -23.90 -12.19
N GLN A 57 -9.41 -24.39 -11.80
CA GLN A 57 -8.25 -23.56 -11.55
C GLN A 57 -7.79 -22.86 -12.83
N GLN A 58 -7.78 -23.54 -13.97
CA GLN A 58 -7.36 -22.95 -15.24
C GLN A 58 -8.34 -21.86 -15.69
N ILE A 59 -9.65 -22.14 -15.64
CA ILE A 59 -10.70 -21.16 -15.96
C ILE A 59 -10.59 -19.94 -15.04
N MET A 60 -10.43 -20.17 -13.73
CA MET A 60 -10.28 -19.07 -12.78
C MET A 60 -9.00 -18.29 -12.97
N THR A 61 -7.90 -18.95 -13.34
CA THR A 61 -6.61 -18.28 -13.59
C THR A 61 -6.73 -17.36 -14.79
N ASP A 62 -7.44 -17.78 -15.84
CA ASP A 62 -7.72 -16.97 -17.03
C ASP A 62 -8.57 -15.72 -16.66
N GLU A 63 -9.71 -15.92 -15.97
CA GLU A 63 -10.58 -14.82 -15.49
C GLU A 63 -9.81 -13.85 -14.55
N LEU A 64 -8.90 -14.37 -13.73
CA LEU A 64 -8.11 -13.57 -12.80
C LEU A 64 -6.94 -12.84 -13.46
N GLN A 65 -6.41 -13.34 -14.57
CA GLN A 65 -5.30 -12.71 -15.27
C GLN A 65 -5.72 -11.35 -15.83
N GLU A 66 -6.91 -11.26 -16.42
CA GLU A 66 -7.50 -9.99 -16.88
C GLU A 66 -7.67 -8.97 -15.74
N ILE A 67 -7.96 -9.46 -14.53
CA ILE A 67 -8.12 -8.61 -13.35
C ILE A 67 -6.73 -8.20 -12.80
N ARG A 68 -5.73 -9.08 -12.84
CA ARG A 68 -4.35 -8.77 -12.42
C ARG A 68 -3.75 -7.66 -13.24
N ASP A 69 -3.92 -7.68 -14.56
CA ASP A 69 -3.34 -6.66 -15.42
C ASP A 69 -3.87 -5.27 -15.05
N LYS A 70 -5.18 -5.16 -14.81
CA LYS A 70 -5.82 -3.92 -14.34
C LYS A 70 -5.31 -3.46 -12.96
N ILE A 71 -5.13 -4.39 -12.02
CA ILE A 71 -4.65 -4.07 -10.65
C ILE A 71 -3.16 -3.71 -10.67
N ALA A 72 -2.35 -4.39 -11.47
CA ALA A 72 -0.92 -4.13 -11.60
C ALA A 72 -0.67 -2.72 -12.15
N GLU A 73 -1.47 -2.29 -13.13
CA GLU A 73 -1.42 -0.92 -13.65
C GLU A 73 -1.80 0.12 -12.59
N ALA A 74 -2.86 -0.13 -11.81
CA ALA A 74 -3.27 0.75 -10.72
C ALA A 74 -2.21 0.84 -9.60
N HIS A 75 -1.59 -0.28 -9.25
CA HIS A 75 -0.57 -0.34 -8.21
C HIS A 75 0.74 0.34 -8.63
N LYS A 76 1.11 0.27 -9.91
CA LYS A 76 2.27 0.98 -10.46
C LYS A 76 2.10 2.50 -10.37
N CYS A 77 0.90 2.99 -10.72
CA CYS A 77 0.56 4.41 -10.66
C CYS A 77 0.63 4.96 -9.21
N SER A 78 0.09 4.22 -8.24
CA SER A 78 0.09 4.64 -6.83
C SER A 78 1.50 4.64 -6.20
N LEU A 79 2.37 3.71 -6.62
CA LEU A 79 3.75 3.63 -6.12
C LEU A 79 4.65 4.74 -6.70
N GLU A 80 4.43 5.18 -7.94
CA GLU A 80 5.13 6.33 -8.51
C GLU A 80 4.70 7.64 -7.86
N GLU A 81 3.41 7.82 -7.60
CA GLU A 81 2.89 9.01 -6.96
C GLU A 81 3.44 9.18 -5.53
N THR A 82 3.43 8.11 -4.74
CA THR A 82 3.98 8.12 -3.38
C THR A 82 5.49 8.38 -3.35
N LYS A 83 6.25 7.86 -4.33
CA LYS A 83 7.69 8.18 -4.47
C LYS A 83 7.91 9.65 -4.84
N ARG A 84 7.13 10.20 -5.77
CA ARG A 84 7.20 11.62 -6.16
C ARG A 84 6.97 12.54 -4.98
N ILE A 85 5.88 12.32 -4.23
CA ILE A 85 5.52 13.12 -3.05
C ILE A 85 6.63 13.06 -1.99
N GLN A 86 7.22 11.88 -1.74
CA GLN A 86 8.35 11.76 -0.81
C GLN A 86 9.59 12.51 -1.28
N THR A 87 9.95 12.40 -2.56
CA THR A 87 11.12 13.11 -3.09
C THR A 87 10.96 14.62 -3.04
N GLU A 88 9.75 15.13 -3.35
CA GLU A 88 9.45 16.56 -3.35
C GLU A 88 9.39 17.15 -1.94
N ALA A 89 8.82 16.41 -0.98
CA ALA A 89 8.85 16.77 0.43
C ALA A 89 10.30 16.85 0.95
N ARG A 90 11.14 15.89 0.58
CA ARG A 90 12.55 15.85 1.00
C ARG A 90 13.35 17.04 0.44
N THR A 91 13.20 17.36 -0.84
CA THR A 91 13.90 18.51 -1.45
C THR A 91 13.44 19.84 -0.86
N ASN A 92 12.14 20.03 -0.64
CA ASN A 92 11.61 21.23 0.00
C ASN A 92 12.15 21.41 1.43
N LEU A 93 12.19 20.34 2.23
CA LEU A 93 12.77 20.39 3.58
C LEU A 93 14.24 20.79 3.59
N VAL A 94 15.04 20.29 2.62
CA VAL A 94 16.46 20.65 2.50
C VAL A 94 16.63 22.12 2.11
N LEU A 95 15.81 22.63 1.18
CA LEU A 95 15.84 24.04 0.77
C LEU A 95 15.43 24.97 1.92
N GLN A 96 14.38 24.63 2.67
CA GLN A 96 13.95 25.41 3.84
C GLN A 96 15.01 25.43 4.94
N LYS A 97 15.64 24.29 5.24
CA LYS A 97 16.75 24.23 6.22
C LYS A 97 17.95 25.06 5.79
N ARG A 98 18.31 25.04 4.50
CA ARG A 98 19.39 25.89 3.94
C ARG A 98 19.05 27.38 4.00
N ALA A 99 17.81 27.76 3.69
CA ALA A 99 17.36 29.15 3.78
C ALA A 99 17.34 29.66 5.23
N ALA A 100 16.87 28.84 6.17
CA ALA A 100 16.87 29.18 7.61
C ALA A 100 18.29 29.30 8.17
N ALA A 101 19.22 28.42 7.76
CA ALA A 101 20.63 28.50 8.16
C ALA A 101 21.31 29.77 7.64
N LYS A 102 21.04 30.16 6.38
CA LYS A 102 21.53 31.43 5.82
C LYS A 102 20.99 32.64 6.60
N LYS A 103 19.69 32.68 6.90
CA LYS A 103 19.08 33.77 7.68
C LYS A 103 19.68 33.88 9.10
N LYS A 104 19.90 32.75 9.78
CA LYS A 104 20.56 32.75 11.11
C LYS A 104 22.00 33.26 11.02
N ALA A 105 22.78 32.83 10.04
CA ALA A 105 24.16 33.29 9.87
C ALA A 105 24.25 34.81 9.62
N THR A 106 23.34 35.37 8.82
CA THR A 106 23.29 36.82 8.57
C THR A 106 22.85 37.60 9.81
N ALA A 107 21.86 37.09 10.57
CA ALA A 107 21.42 37.71 11.81
C ALA A 107 22.51 37.73 12.89
N THR A 108 23.26 36.64 13.06
CA THR A 108 24.40 36.58 14.00
C THR A 108 25.52 37.52 13.60
N LYS A 109 25.83 37.66 12.30
CA LYS A 109 26.83 38.63 11.82
C LYS A 109 26.42 40.08 12.12
N ASN A 110 25.16 40.43 11.89
CA ASN A 110 24.66 41.78 12.17
C ASN A 110 24.61 42.09 13.66
N ALA A 111 24.20 41.13 14.51
CA ALA A 111 24.20 41.30 15.95
C ALA A 111 25.63 41.51 16.51
N LYS A 112 26.61 40.77 15.98
CA LYS A 112 28.03 40.92 16.38
C LYS A 112 28.59 42.28 15.96
N ALA A 113 28.22 42.78 14.78
CA ALA A 113 28.64 44.10 14.30
C ALA A 113 28.01 45.25 15.11
N LEU A 114 26.76 45.08 15.57
CA LEU A 114 26.07 46.07 16.41
C LEU A 114 26.69 46.14 17.81
N ALA A 115 26.98 44.99 18.44
CA ALA A 115 27.61 44.95 19.76
C ALA A 115 29.02 45.55 19.75
N LEU A 116 29.79 45.33 18.68
CA LEU A 116 31.13 45.88 18.55
C LEU A 116 31.12 47.42 18.38
N LYS A 117 30.06 47.98 17.78
CA LYS A 117 29.90 49.44 17.66
C LYS A 117 29.52 50.08 18.99
N LEU A 118 28.59 49.49 19.73
CA LEU A 118 28.17 49.98 21.04
C LEU A 118 29.31 49.95 22.07
N ALA A 119 30.19 48.95 22.02
CA ALA A 119 31.36 48.88 22.90
C ALA A 119 32.47 49.89 22.56
N ALA A 120 32.45 50.47 21.36
CA ALA A 120 33.43 51.48 20.93
C ALA A 120 32.96 52.93 21.20
N GLU A 121 31.70 53.11 21.62
CA GLU A 121 31.12 54.41 21.99
C GLU A 121 31.11 54.66 23.51
N GLU A 122 31.47 53.69 24.35
CA GLU A 122 31.58 53.84 25.83
C GLU A 122 33.03 54.03 26.35
N GLU A 123 34.03 54.22 25.48
CA GLU A 123 35.43 54.52 25.85
C GLU A 123 35.82 55.99 25.61
#